data_AF-A0A924VNA7-F1
#
_entry.id   AF-A0A924VNA7-F1
#
_cell.length_a   1.000
_cell.length_b   1.000
_cell.length_c   1.000
_cell.angle_alpha   90.00
_cell.angle_beta   90.00
_cell.angle_gamma   90.00
#
_symmetry.space_group_name_H-M   'P 1'
#
loop_
_entity.id
_entity.type
_entity.pdbx_description
1 polymer ?
#
loop_
_entity_poly.entity_id
_entity_poly.type
_entity_poly.pdbx_seq_one_letter_code
_entity_poly.pdbx_strand_id
1 'polypeptide(L)'
;MTTTDPMSRTQAVRALDQQQRDQLDAAIIELASGAKRWASTPLSERAGLLGAVHAAMTGAAQEWAETAAAIKGLEPSSQLVGEEWISGPYAGLSGAGTLAQSIAALAAGRSPLASSRFGTAPGGRVIVPVLPTNGLEWLLLHGFSAEIW
;
A
#
# COMPACT_ATOMS: atom_id res chain seq x y z
N MET A 1 -11.09 29.38 37.29
CA MET A 1 -9.93 29.06 36.42
C MET A 1 -9.61 27.60 36.65
N THR A 2 -10.26 26.72 35.89
CA THR A 2 -10.20 25.28 36.10
C THR A 2 -9.07 24.75 35.23
N THR A 3 -7.91 24.48 35.84
CA THR A 3 -6.80 23.81 35.17
C THR A 3 -7.25 22.40 34.78
N THR A 4 -7.55 22.21 33.49
CA THR A 4 -7.70 20.88 32.91
C THR A 4 -6.33 20.24 32.88
N ASP A 5 -6.12 19.23 33.71
CA ASP A 5 -4.92 18.42 33.75
C ASP A 5 -4.68 17.74 32.39
N PRO A 6 -3.58 18.06 31.66
CA PRO A 6 -3.28 17.47 30.37
C PRO A 6 -2.99 15.97 30.44
N MET A 7 -2.77 15.40 31.63
CA MET A 7 -2.49 13.96 31.79
C MET A 7 -3.73 13.06 31.66
N SER A 8 -4.94 13.62 31.76
CA SER A 8 -6.17 12.83 31.70
C SER A 8 -6.59 12.42 30.27
N ARG A 9 -6.01 13.03 29.24
CA ARG A 9 -6.41 12.81 27.82
C ARG A 9 -5.52 11.82 27.07
N THR A 10 -4.44 11.33 27.68
CA THR A 10 -3.79 10.10 27.22
C THR A 10 -4.57 8.95 27.82
N GLN A 11 -5.58 8.48 27.10
CA GLN A 11 -6.26 7.20 27.39
C GLN A 11 -5.20 6.18 27.80
N ALA A 12 -5.30 5.67 29.02
CA ALA A 12 -4.51 4.54 29.46
C ALA A 12 -4.64 3.46 28.39
N VAL A 13 -3.56 3.17 27.67
CA VAL A 13 -3.48 1.99 26.82
C VAL A 13 -3.81 0.83 27.75
N ARG A 14 -5.00 0.24 27.60
CA ARG A 14 -5.37 -0.93 28.40
C ARG A 14 -4.26 -1.95 28.20
N ALA A 15 -3.61 -2.33 29.28
CA ALA A 15 -2.65 -3.41 29.24
C ALA A 15 -3.36 -4.64 28.67
N LEU A 16 -2.78 -5.24 27.63
CA LEU A 16 -3.30 -6.49 27.07
C LEU A 16 -3.40 -7.51 28.20
N ASP A 17 -4.45 -8.32 28.24
CA ASP A 17 -4.48 -9.47 29.14
C ASP A 17 -3.57 -10.60 28.62
N GLN A 18 -3.42 -11.67 29.40
CA GLN A 18 -2.54 -12.77 29.00
C GLN A 18 -3.04 -13.49 27.76
N GLN A 19 -4.36 -13.66 27.63
CA GLN A 19 -4.96 -14.34 26.48
C GLN A 19 -4.71 -13.55 25.19
N GLN A 20 -4.83 -12.22 25.23
CA GLN A 20 -4.53 -11.34 24.11
C GLN A 20 -3.06 -11.40 23.70
N ARG A 21 -2.14 -11.44 24.68
CA ARG A 21 -0.71 -11.64 24.41
C ARG A 21 -0.43 -12.98 23.73
N ASP A 22 -0.97 -14.06 24.28
CA ASP A 22 -0.77 -15.41 23.74
C ASP A 22 -1.30 -15.52 22.29
N GLN A 23 -2.42 -14.86 21.98
CA GLN A 23 -2.96 -14.79 20.61
C GLN A 23 -2.05 -14.02 19.65
N LEU A 24 -1.49 -12.88 20.08
CA LEU A 24 -0.56 -12.11 19.27
C LEU A 24 0.75 -12.86 19.05
N ASP A 25 1.28 -13.51 20.08
CA ASP A 25 2.48 -14.34 19.98
C ASP A 25 2.28 -15.48 18.99
N ALA A 26 1.12 -16.14 19.03
CA ALA A 26 0.75 -17.15 18.05
C ALA A 26 0.69 -16.58 16.61
N ALA A 27 0.06 -15.41 16.42
CA ALA A 27 -0.01 -14.76 15.12
C ALA A 27 1.38 -14.36 14.58
N ILE A 28 2.29 -13.91 15.45
CA ILE A 28 3.69 -13.59 15.08
C ILE A 28 4.44 -14.86 14.65
N ILE A 29 4.26 -15.98 15.36
CA ILE A 29 4.86 -17.27 14.99
C ILE A 29 4.34 -17.75 13.63
N GLU A 30 3.04 -17.59 13.39
CA GLU A 30 2.42 -17.93 12.11
C GLU A 30 2.97 -17.04 10.97
N LEU A 31 3.03 -15.73 11.19
CA LEU A 31 3.60 -14.76 10.25
C LEU A 31 5.05 -15.09 9.90
N ALA A 32 5.88 -15.41 10.90
CA ALA A 32 7.28 -15.78 10.70
C ALA A 32 7.40 -17.07 9.85
N SER A 33 6.51 -18.03 10.06
CA SER A 33 6.45 -19.26 9.28
C SER A 33 5.97 -18.99 7.85
N GLY A 34 4.96 -18.13 7.68
CA GLY A 34 4.44 -17.69 6.39
C GLY A 34 5.47 -16.92 5.56
N ALA A 35 6.23 -16.03 6.18
CA ALA A 35 7.30 -15.27 5.53
C ALA A 35 8.37 -16.18 4.92
N LYS A 36 8.76 -17.25 5.63
CA LYS A 36 9.69 -18.27 5.09
C LYS A 36 9.11 -18.99 3.88
N ARG A 37 7.84 -19.40 3.95
CA ARG A 37 7.14 -20.05 2.82
C ARG A 37 7.08 -19.11 1.61
N TRP A 38 6.67 -17.86 1.80
CA TRP A 38 6.59 -16.85 0.76
C TRP A 38 7.95 -16.60 0.10
N ALA A 39 9.02 -16.51 0.87
CA ALA A 39 10.38 -16.33 0.34
C ALA A 39 10.81 -17.48 -0.57
N SER A 40 10.39 -18.71 -0.27
CA SER A 40 10.65 -19.90 -1.10
C SER A 40 9.69 -20.08 -2.27
N THR A 41 8.58 -19.33 -2.33
CA THR A 41 7.58 -19.45 -3.40
C THR A 41 8.19 -19.03 -4.75
N PRO A 42 7.97 -19.78 -5.84
CA PRO A 42 8.40 -19.39 -7.18
C PRO A 42 7.88 -18.00 -7.58
N LEU A 43 8.66 -17.25 -8.37
CA LEU A 43 8.26 -15.89 -8.79
C LEU A 43 6.93 -15.88 -9.55
N SER A 44 6.70 -16.85 -10.43
CA SER A 44 5.44 -16.97 -11.18
C SER A 44 4.23 -17.13 -10.27
N GLU A 45 4.34 -17.95 -9.23
CA GLU A 45 3.28 -18.15 -8.24
C GLU A 45 3.07 -16.90 -7.37
N ARG A 46 4.15 -16.23 -6.95
CA ARG A 46 4.06 -14.94 -6.24
C ARG A 46 3.34 -13.87 -7.06
N ALA A 47 3.65 -13.77 -8.36
CA ALA A 47 2.97 -12.85 -9.26
C ALA A 47 1.47 -13.21 -9.40
N GLY A 48 1.15 -14.50 -9.48
CA GLY A 48 -0.24 -14.97 -9.49
C GLY A 48 -1.01 -14.60 -8.22
N LEU A 49 -0.40 -14.80 -7.04
CA LEU A 49 -0.99 -14.43 -5.75
C LEU A 49 -1.24 -12.92 -5.65
N LEU A 50 -0.27 -12.09 -6.03
CA LEU A 50 -0.45 -10.62 -6.06
C LEU A 50 -1.51 -10.18 -7.06
N GLY A 51 -1.59 -10.85 -8.22
CA GLY A 51 -2.65 -10.64 -9.20
C GLY A 51 -4.04 -10.98 -8.65
N ALA A 52 -4.15 -12.07 -7.87
CA ALA A 52 -5.39 -12.44 -7.20
C ALA A 52 -5.79 -11.42 -6.11
N VAL A 53 -4.82 -10.94 -5.32
CA VAL A 53 -5.06 -9.85 -4.34
C VAL A 53 -5.52 -8.58 -5.05
N HIS A 54 -4.88 -8.20 -6.16
CA HIS A 54 -5.29 -7.06 -6.97
C HIS A 54 -6.74 -7.21 -7.48
N ALA A 55 -7.09 -8.37 -8.01
CA ALA A 55 -8.45 -8.64 -8.49
C ALA A 55 -9.50 -8.58 -7.35
N ALA A 56 -9.17 -9.16 -6.19
CA ALA A 56 -10.04 -9.10 -5.01
C ALA A 56 -10.26 -7.65 -4.53
N MET A 57 -9.17 -6.86 -4.45
CA MET A 57 -9.27 -5.44 -4.12
C MET A 57 -10.09 -4.65 -5.14
N THR A 58 -9.97 -4.98 -6.43
CA THR A 58 -10.76 -4.32 -7.49
C THR A 58 -12.25 -4.55 -7.27
N GLY A 59 -12.64 -5.78 -6.91
CA GLY A 59 -14.03 -6.13 -6.59
C GLY A 59 -14.59 -5.42 -5.35
N ALA A 60 -13.73 -5.00 -4.42
CA ALA A 60 -14.12 -4.31 -3.18
C ALA A 60 -13.84 -2.80 -3.19
N ALA A 61 -13.32 -2.25 -4.30
CA ALA A 61 -12.78 -0.88 -4.33
C ALA A 61 -13.82 0.19 -3.95
N GLN A 62 -15.04 0.07 -4.46
CA GLN A 62 -16.12 1.00 -4.16
C GLN A 62 -16.57 0.90 -2.69
N GLU A 63 -16.85 -0.33 -2.22
CA GLU A 63 -17.23 -0.57 -0.82
C GLU A 63 -16.16 -0.05 0.14
N TRP A 64 -14.88 -0.23 -0.20
CA TRP A 64 -13.77 0.30 0.58
C TRP A 64 -13.83 1.82 0.67
N ALA A 65 -13.91 2.55 -0.45
CA ALA A 65 -13.94 4.01 -0.44
C ALA A 65 -15.17 4.56 0.31
N GLU A 66 -16.35 3.99 0.09
CA GLU A 66 -17.60 4.39 0.75
C GLU A 66 -17.57 4.10 2.25
N THR A 67 -17.08 2.93 2.66
CA THR A 67 -16.94 2.56 4.07
C THR A 67 -15.95 3.48 4.77
N ALA A 68 -14.82 3.81 4.14
CA ALA A 68 -13.83 4.71 4.70
C ALA A 68 -14.40 6.12 4.89
N ALA A 69 -15.14 6.64 3.90
CA ALA A 69 -15.85 7.91 4.00
C ALA A 69 -16.88 7.91 5.14
N ALA A 70 -17.66 6.83 5.27
CA ALA A 70 -18.67 6.68 6.33
C ALA A 70 -18.05 6.63 7.73
N ILE A 71 -16.97 5.86 7.93
CA ILE A 71 -16.25 5.78 9.22
C ILE A 71 -15.72 7.16 9.63
N LYS A 72 -15.27 7.94 8.65
CA LYS A 72 -14.76 9.31 8.86
C LYS A 72 -15.86 10.36 8.98
N GLY A 73 -17.13 9.98 8.80
CA GLY A 73 -18.27 10.89 8.88
C GLY A 73 -18.29 11.94 7.77
N LEU A 74 -17.75 11.62 6.60
CA LEU A 74 -17.72 12.54 5.46
C LEU A 74 -19.13 12.66 4.85
N GLU A 75 -19.50 13.89 4.48
CA GLU A 75 -20.73 14.12 3.72
C GLU A 75 -20.56 13.61 2.28
N PRO A 76 -21.54 12.89 1.69
CA PRO A 76 -21.36 12.22 0.39
C PRO A 76 -21.02 13.13 -0.80
N SER A 77 -21.44 14.39 -0.80
CA SER A 77 -21.12 15.38 -1.83
C SER A 77 -19.80 16.13 -1.57
N SER A 78 -19.15 15.89 -0.43
CA SER A 78 -17.87 16.49 -0.08
C SER A 78 -16.76 16.05 -1.04
N GLN A 79 -15.91 17.00 -1.43
CA GLN A 79 -14.71 16.70 -2.21
C GLN A 79 -13.75 15.75 -1.49
N LEU A 80 -13.80 15.69 -0.16
CA LEU A 80 -12.99 14.78 0.65
C LEU A 80 -13.31 13.30 0.39
N VAL A 81 -14.48 12.99 -0.18
CA VAL A 81 -14.80 11.61 -0.59
C VAL A 81 -13.86 11.16 -1.71
N GLY A 82 -13.42 12.07 -2.58
CA GLY A 82 -12.44 11.76 -3.63
C GLY A 82 -11.08 11.33 -3.07
N GLU A 83 -10.68 11.89 -1.92
CA GLU A 83 -9.42 11.51 -1.24
C GLU A 83 -9.44 10.06 -0.77
N GLU A 84 -10.61 9.51 -0.42
CA GLU A 84 -10.75 8.11 -0.02
C GLU A 84 -10.47 7.15 -1.18
N TRP A 85 -10.79 7.55 -2.41
CA TRP A 85 -10.46 6.79 -3.61
C TRP A 85 -8.96 6.79 -3.91
N ILE A 86 -8.31 7.95 -3.79
CA ILE A 86 -6.88 8.10 -4.11
C ILE A 86 -6.00 7.44 -3.03
N SER A 87 -6.26 7.75 -1.76
CA SER A 87 -5.45 7.25 -0.63
C SER A 87 -5.74 5.79 -0.25
N GLY A 88 -6.92 5.27 -0.63
CA GLY A 88 -7.33 3.88 -0.41
C GLY A 88 -7.18 3.01 -1.67
N PRO A 89 -8.26 2.72 -2.40
CA PRO A 89 -8.25 1.79 -3.53
C PRO A 89 -7.18 2.06 -4.58
N TYR A 90 -6.99 3.31 -5.03
CA TYR A 90 -5.99 3.62 -6.05
C TYR A 90 -4.58 3.25 -5.58
N ALA A 91 -4.18 3.67 -4.38
CA ALA A 91 -2.84 3.36 -3.85
C ALA A 91 -2.63 1.85 -3.69
N GLY A 92 -3.63 1.13 -3.14
CA GLY A 92 -3.57 -0.31 -2.95
C GLY A 92 -3.49 -1.10 -4.28
N LEU A 93 -4.34 -0.75 -5.25
CA LEU A 93 -4.36 -1.37 -6.57
C LEU A 93 -3.08 -1.07 -7.35
N SER A 94 -2.63 0.18 -7.39
CA SER A 94 -1.40 0.57 -8.08
C SER A 94 -0.18 -0.16 -7.51
N GLY A 95 -0.09 -0.28 -6.18
CA GLY A 95 0.97 -1.02 -5.50
C GLY A 95 0.95 -2.52 -5.82
N ALA A 96 -0.19 -3.18 -5.63
CA ALA A 96 -0.31 -4.62 -5.88
C ALA A 96 -0.12 -4.97 -7.37
N GLY A 97 -0.66 -4.16 -8.27
CA GLY A 97 -0.50 -4.32 -9.72
C GLY A 97 0.95 -4.15 -10.15
N THR A 98 1.63 -3.11 -9.66
CA THR A 98 3.06 -2.88 -9.94
C THR A 98 3.94 -4.03 -9.44
N LEU A 99 3.67 -4.54 -8.23
CA LEU A 99 4.40 -5.70 -7.70
C LEU A 99 4.14 -6.97 -8.52
N ALA A 100 2.88 -7.25 -8.86
CA ALA A 100 2.53 -8.42 -9.68
C ALA A 100 3.23 -8.39 -11.04
N GLN A 101 3.19 -7.23 -11.72
CA GLN A 101 3.86 -7.04 -13.01
C GLN A 101 5.38 -7.14 -12.90
N SER A 102 5.97 -6.55 -11.85
CA SER A 102 7.41 -6.58 -11.63
C SER A 102 7.94 -7.99 -11.41
N ILE A 103 7.25 -8.77 -10.55
CA ILE A 103 7.60 -10.16 -10.28
C ILE A 103 7.37 -11.03 -11.52
N ALA A 104 6.30 -10.78 -12.30
CA ALA A 104 6.05 -11.50 -13.55
C ALA A 104 7.15 -11.23 -14.61
N ALA A 105 7.64 -9.99 -14.71
CA ALA A 105 8.76 -9.66 -15.59
C ALA A 105 10.03 -10.41 -15.19
N LEU A 106 10.36 -10.41 -13.89
CA LEU A 106 11.51 -11.16 -13.35
C LEU A 106 11.38 -12.66 -13.58
N ALA A 107 10.18 -13.23 -13.38
CA ALA A 107 9.89 -14.65 -13.65
C ALA A 107 10.14 -15.01 -15.13
N ALA A 108 9.93 -14.06 -16.04
CA ALA A 108 10.17 -14.20 -17.47
C ALA A 108 11.60 -13.81 -17.89
N GLY A 109 12.52 -13.58 -16.95
CA GLY A 109 13.91 -13.21 -17.23
C GLY A 109 14.09 -11.79 -17.76
N ARG A 110 13.09 -10.91 -17.57
CA ARG A 110 13.15 -9.50 -18.00
C ARG A 110 13.35 -8.58 -16.81
N SER A 111 14.04 -7.46 -17.03
CA SER A 111 14.08 -6.38 -16.05
C SER A 111 12.74 -5.63 -16.02
N PRO A 112 12.10 -5.44 -14.86
CA PRO A 112 10.88 -4.63 -14.75
C PRO A 112 11.15 -3.14 -15.02
N LEU A 113 12.41 -2.72 -15.02
CA LEU A 113 12.84 -1.34 -15.28
C LEU A 113 13.44 -1.19 -16.69
N ALA A 114 13.25 -2.16 -17.59
CA ALA A 114 13.89 -2.16 -18.91
C ALA A 114 13.55 -0.93 -19.76
N SER A 115 12.37 -0.35 -19.58
CA SER A 115 11.93 0.87 -20.28
C SER A 115 12.16 2.16 -19.48
N SER A 116 12.61 2.06 -18.22
CA SER A 116 12.81 3.22 -17.36
C SER A 116 14.06 3.99 -17.77
N ARG A 117 13.95 5.32 -17.83
CA ARG A 117 15.08 6.21 -18.06
C ARG A 117 15.57 6.75 -16.72
N PHE A 118 16.79 6.40 -16.36
CA PHE A 118 17.43 6.90 -15.14
C PHE A 118 18.19 8.21 -15.41
N GLY A 119 18.23 9.07 -14.39
CA GLY A 119 19.02 10.31 -14.42
C GLY A 119 20.18 10.28 -13.43
N THR A 120 20.88 11.41 -13.31
CA THR A 120 21.96 11.59 -12.34
C THR A 120 21.65 12.77 -11.44
N ALA A 121 21.81 12.55 -10.14
CA ALA A 121 21.60 13.51 -9.08
C ALA A 121 22.94 13.95 -8.43
N PRO A 122 22.95 15.05 -7.65
CA PRO A 122 24.13 15.51 -6.91
C PRO A 122 24.80 14.41 -6.09
N GLY A 123 26.13 14.38 -6.16
CA GLY A 123 26.95 13.37 -5.49
C GLY A 123 27.01 12.02 -6.21
N GLY A 124 26.61 11.96 -7.49
CA GLY A 124 26.67 10.73 -8.29
C GLY A 124 25.54 9.74 -8.00
N ARG A 125 24.44 10.20 -7.38
CA ARG A 125 23.27 9.39 -7.10
C ARG A 125 22.44 9.18 -8.36
N VAL A 126 21.65 8.11 -8.38
CA VAL A 126 20.79 7.76 -9.52
C VAL A 126 19.39 8.33 -9.28
N ILE A 127 18.88 9.07 -10.25
CA ILE A 127 17.48 9.51 -10.26
C ILE A 127 16.62 8.38 -10.84
N VAL A 128 15.58 8.00 -10.10
CA VAL A 128 14.57 7.04 -10.54
C VAL A 128 13.23 7.75 -10.66
N PRO A 129 12.61 7.80 -11.86
CA PRO A 129 11.25 8.30 -12.00
C PRO A 129 10.28 7.30 -11.35
N VAL A 130 9.38 7.80 -10.51
CA VAL A 130 8.39 6.99 -9.77
C VAL A 130 6.95 7.38 -10.09
N LEU A 131 6.73 8.50 -10.79
CA LEU A 131 5.41 8.91 -11.25
C LEU A 131 5.51 9.77 -12.52
N PRO A 132 4.66 9.55 -13.53
CA PRO A 132 3.77 8.38 -13.69
C PRO A 132 4.54 7.14 -14.17
N THR A 133 4.13 5.96 -13.72
CA THR A 133 4.75 4.67 -14.08
C THR A 133 4.14 4.06 -15.35
N ASN A 134 2.94 4.50 -15.74
CA ASN A 134 2.23 4.01 -16.93
C ASN A 134 1.26 5.06 -17.50
N GLY A 135 0.63 4.76 -18.64
CA GLY A 135 -0.27 5.70 -19.32
C GLY A 135 -1.56 6.02 -18.58
N LEU A 136 -2.10 5.09 -17.78
CA LEU A 136 -3.29 5.35 -16.95
C LEU A 136 -2.96 6.32 -15.82
N GLU A 137 -1.82 6.14 -15.16
CA GLU A 137 -1.34 7.09 -14.16
C GLU A 137 -1.05 8.46 -14.78
N TRP A 138 -0.47 8.51 -15.98
CA TRP A 138 -0.26 9.78 -16.68
C TRP A 138 -1.57 10.52 -16.97
N LEU A 139 -2.63 9.78 -17.32
CA LEU A 139 -3.95 10.35 -17.56
C LEU A 139 -4.62 10.82 -16.25
N LEU A 140 -4.54 9.99 -15.21
CA LEU A 140 -5.18 10.25 -13.93
C LEU A 140 -4.49 11.39 -13.15
N LEU A 141 -3.16 11.41 -13.18
CA LEU A 141 -2.31 12.34 -12.43
C LEU A 141 -1.63 13.33 -13.39
N HIS A 142 -2.37 13.74 -14.43
CA HIS A 142 -1.86 14.65 -15.44
C HIS A 142 -1.30 15.93 -14.81
N GLY A 143 -0.09 16.33 -15.24
CA GLY A 143 0.61 17.48 -14.70
C GLY A 143 1.45 17.21 -13.45
N PHE A 144 1.40 16.00 -12.88
CA PHE A 144 2.27 15.58 -11.78
C PHE A 144 3.36 14.62 -12.24
N SER A 145 4.54 14.80 -11.70
CA SER A 145 5.69 13.92 -11.88
C SER A 145 6.48 13.81 -10.59
N ALA A 146 7.07 12.65 -10.33
CA ALA A 146 7.90 12.45 -9.14
C ALA A 146 9.14 11.60 -9.46
N GLU A 147 10.23 11.95 -8.79
CA GLU A 147 11.55 11.32 -8.90
C GLU A 147 12.13 11.10 -7.50
N ILE A 148 12.91 10.04 -7.30
CA ILE A 148 13.64 9.74 -6.05
C ILE A 148 15.15 9.63 -6.31
N TRP A 149 15.98 10.05 -5.34
CA TRP A 149 17.45 10.00 -5.40
C TRP A 149 18.13 10.22 -4.03
#